data_AF-A0A5S9WMP8-F1
#
_entry.id   AF-A0A5S9WMP8-F1
#
_cell.length_a   1.000
_cell.length_b   1.000
_cell.length_c   1.000
_cell.angle_alpha   90.00
_cell.angle_beta   90.00
_cell.angle_gamma   90.00
#
_symmetry.space_group_name_H-M   'P 1'
#
loop_
_entity.id
_entity.type
_entity.pdbx_description
1 polymer ?
#
loop_
_entity_poly.entity_id
_entity_poly.type
_entity_poly.pdbx_seq_one_letter_code
_entity_poly.pdbx_strand_id
1 'polypeptide(L)'
;MFKTERHLDGHVKNSLGLTLLEPDMRFVTFGTGHRSCPATKIGTSMTIMSLARLLQGFEWTLPNGKIQLELISAESNLFIAKPLLGCAKPILAPSLYPKIQIKSF
;
A
#
# COMPACT_ATOMS: atom_id res chain seq x y z
N MET A 1 -14.42 7.85 0.89
CA MET A 1 -13.94 7.60 -0.48
C MET A 1 -12.42 7.69 -0.50
N PHE A 2 -11.72 6.74 -1.12
CA PHE A 2 -10.25 6.76 -1.27
C PHE A 2 -9.86 7.75 -2.37
N LYS A 3 -9.03 8.75 -2.06
CA LYS A 3 -8.61 9.83 -2.96
C LYS A 3 -7.15 10.17 -2.68
N THR A 4 -6.25 9.76 -3.58
CA THR A 4 -4.79 9.90 -3.44
C THR A 4 -4.32 11.31 -3.72
N GLU A 5 -5.01 12.02 -4.62
CA GLU A 5 -4.64 13.37 -5.11
C GLU A 5 -4.60 14.42 -4.00
N ARG A 6 -5.22 14.14 -2.85
CA ARG A 6 -5.16 15.02 -1.66
C ARG A 6 -3.74 15.23 -1.12
N HIS A 7 -2.79 14.36 -1.48
CA HIS A 7 -1.39 14.45 -1.05
C HIS A 7 -0.47 15.04 -2.12
N LEU A 8 -1.02 15.45 -3.27
CA LEU A 8 -0.27 16.15 -4.32
C LEU A 8 -0.26 17.64 -3.99
N ASP A 9 0.93 18.26 -3.96
CA ASP A 9 1.04 19.71 -3.83
C ASP A 9 0.55 20.40 -5.12
N GLY A 10 -0.46 21.26 -4.99
CA GLY A 10 -1.06 22.00 -6.10
C GLY A 10 -0.30 23.27 -6.51
N HIS A 11 0.74 23.68 -5.77
CA HIS A 11 1.32 25.02 -5.90
C HIS A 11 2.66 25.14 -6.65
N VAL A 12 3.30 24.05 -7.08
CA VAL A 12 4.57 24.13 -7.80
C VAL A 12 4.48 23.47 -9.17
N LYS A 13 4.38 24.29 -10.22
CA LYS A 13 4.35 23.87 -11.64
C LYS A 13 5.54 22.99 -12.09
N ASN A 14 6.54 22.74 -11.25
CA ASN A 14 7.74 21.95 -11.56
C ASN A 14 8.38 21.22 -10.36
N SER A 15 7.66 20.96 -9.26
CA SER A 15 8.17 20.12 -8.17
C SER A 15 7.09 19.12 -7.75
N LEU A 16 7.34 17.83 -7.99
CA LEU A 16 6.52 16.72 -7.49
C LEU A 16 6.73 16.56 -5.97
N GLY A 17 6.35 17.58 -5.20
CA GLY A 17 6.34 17.51 -3.74
C GLY A 17 5.26 16.54 -3.27
N LEU A 18 5.64 15.30 -2.97
CA LEU A 18 4.76 14.35 -2.27
C LEU A 18 4.95 14.53 -0.77
N THR A 19 3.90 14.92 -0.07
CA THR A 19 3.89 14.93 1.40
C THR A 19 3.11 13.73 1.93
N LEU A 20 3.71 13.01 2.88
CA LEU A 20 3.04 11.94 3.61
C LEU A 20 2.35 12.45 4.89
N LEU A 21 2.46 13.76 5.15
CA LEU A 21 1.68 14.43 6.18
C LEU A 21 0.29 14.71 5.60
N GLU A 22 -0.76 14.46 6.37
CA GLU A 22 -2.07 14.96 6.01
C GLU A 22 -2.06 16.49 6.10
N PRO A 23 -2.36 17.19 4.99
CA PRO A 23 -2.34 18.65 4.97
C PRO A 23 -3.37 19.26 5.92
N ASP A 24 -4.50 18.57 6.13
CA ASP A 24 -5.61 19.04 6.95
C ASP A 24 -5.54 18.55 8.42
N MET A 25 -4.48 17.81 8.81
CA MET A 25 -4.31 17.19 10.14
C MET A 25 -5.53 16.41 10.68
N ARG A 26 -6.42 15.92 9.80
CA ARG A 26 -7.65 15.20 10.20
C ARG A 26 -7.38 13.89 10.92
N PHE A 27 -6.18 13.35 10.78
CA PHE A 27 -5.74 12.14 11.48
C PHE A 27 -4.22 12.17 11.66
N VAL A 28 -3.76 11.50 12.72
CA VAL A 28 -2.34 11.41 13.09
C VAL A 28 -1.90 9.95 13.08
N THR A 29 -1.45 9.46 11.92
CA THR A 29 -1.12 8.04 11.70
C THR A 29 0.04 7.52 12.55
N PHE A 30 1.05 8.36 12.81
CA PHE A 30 2.26 7.97 13.53
C PHE A 30 2.51 8.77 14.81
N GLY A 31 1.49 9.46 15.32
CA GLY A 31 1.65 10.41 16.43
C GLY A 31 2.47 11.65 16.04
N THR A 32 2.71 12.53 17.02
CA THR A 32 3.50 13.75 16.88
C THR A 32 4.32 14.01 18.16
N GLY A 33 5.33 14.87 18.07
CA GLY A 33 6.19 15.25 19.18
C GLY A 33 7.00 14.09 19.76
N HIS A 34 7.27 14.15 21.07
CA HIS A 34 8.14 13.20 21.77
C HIS A 34 7.56 11.77 21.89
N ARG A 35 6.26 11.60 21.59
CA ARG A 35 5.56 10.30 21.59
C ARG A 35 5.22 9.83 20.17
N SER A 36 5.77 10.49 19.14
CA SER A 36 5.66 10.00 17.76
C SER A 36 6.34 8.63 17.61
N CYS A 37 5.86 7.84 16.67
CA CYS A 37 6.42 6.54 16.36
C CYS A 37 7.88 6.70 15.91
N PRO A 38 8.86 6.16 16.64
CA PRO A 38 10.27 6.32 16.30
C PRO A 38 10.63 5.63 14.98
N ALA A 39 9.82 4.64 14.56
CA ALA A 39 10.02 3.87 13.34
C ALA A 39 9.34 4.45 12.10
N THR A 40 8.73 5.66 12.18
CA THR A 40 7.95 6.27 11.07
C THR A 40 8.71 6.22 9.74
N LYS A 41 9.94 6.75 9.68
CA LYS A 41 10.73 6.80 8.44
C LYS A 41 11.01 5.41 7.84
N ILE A 42 11.31 4.43 8.71
CA ILE A 42 11.63 3.06 8.29
C ILE A 42 10.37 2.37 7.78
N GLY A 43 9.29 2.38 8.57
CA GLY A 43 8.01 1.77 8.21
C GLY A 43 7.43 2.36 6.93
N THR A 44 7.52 3.67 6.75
CA THR A 44 7.17 4.35 5.50
C THR A 44 7.99 3.84 4.33
N SER A 45 9.32 3.80 4.44
CA SER A 45 10.21 3.36 3.35
C SER A 45 9.95 1.90 2.96
N MET A 46 9.77 1.02 3.96
CA MET A 46 9.41 -0.38 3.74
C MET A 46 8.06 -0.53 3.05
N THR A 47 7.06 0.24 3.47
CA THR A 47 5.71 0.19 2.91
C THR A 47 5.69 0.67 1.46
N ILE A 48 6.35 1.80 1.17
CA ILE A 48 6.47 2.34 -0.19
C ILE A 48 7.16 1.34 -1.10
N MET A 49 8.31 0.80 -0.67
CA MET A 49 9.06 -0.15 -1.49
C MET A 49 8.26 -1.43 -1.73
N SER A 50 7.61 -1.98 -0.69
CA SER A 50 6.79 -3.19 -0.81
C SER A 50 5.61 -2.96 -1.77
N LEU A 51 4.88 -1.85 -1.61
CA LEU A 51 3.77 -1.51 -2.49
C LEU A 51 4.24 -1.29 -3.93
N ALA A 52 5.34 -0.57 -4.13
CA ALA A 52 5.91 -0.32 -5.46
C ALA A 52 6.27 -1.64 -6.17
N ARG A 53 6.87 -2.60 -5.46
CA ARG A 53 7.20 -3.92 -6.03
C ARG A 53 5.95 -4.73 -6.38
N LEU A 54 4.92 -4.70 -5.54
CA LEU A 54 3.65 -5.40 -5.80
C LEU A 54 2.90 -4.81 -7.01
N LEU A 55 2.91 -3.48 -7.14
CA LEU A 55 2.30 -2.79 -8.28
C LEU A 55 3.11 -2.98 -9.57
N GLN A 56 4.43 -2.92 -9.49
CA GLN A 56 5.31 -3.09 -10.65
C GLN A 56 5.29 -4.52 -11.19
N GLY A 57 5.17 -5.52 -10.31
CA GLY A 57 5.34 -6.93 -10.68
C GLY A 57 4.07 -7.64 -11.10
N PHE A 58 2.90 -7.18 -10.65
CA PHE A 58 1.66 -7.95 -10.74
C PHE A 58 0.46 -7.12 -11.20
N GLU A 59 -0.35 -7.73 -12.04
CA GLU A 59 -1.72 -7.31 -12.31
C GLU A 59 -2.63 -7.96 -11.25
N TRP A 60 -3.44 -7.14 -10.59
CA TRP A 60 -4.30 -7.58 -9.48
C TRP A 60 -5.74 -7.70 -9.94
N THR A 61 -6.36 -8.85 -9.68
CA THR A 61 -7.78 -9.10 -9.97
C THR A 61 -8.51 -9.63 -8.73
N LEU A 62 -9.82 -9.42 -8.68
CA LEU A 62 -10.66 -9.98 -7.62
C LEU A 62 -11.07 -11.41 -8.00
N PRO A 63 -11.10 -12.34 -7.02
CA PRO A 63 -11.55 -13.70 -7.27
C PRO A 63 -13.05 -13.73 -7.63
N ASN A 64 -13.43 -14.71 -8.43
CA ASN A 64 -14.82 -15.01 -8.79
C ASN A 64 -15.54 -13.89 -9.55
N GLY A 65 -14.80 -13.06 -10.30
CA GLY A 65 -15.40 -12.02 -11.15
C GLY A 65 -16.08 -10.88 -10.39
N LYS A 66 -15.78 -10.73 -9.09
CA LYS A 66 -16.31 -9.61 -8.30
C LYS A 66 -15.74 -8.29 -8.80
N ILE A 67 -16.57 -7.25 -8.84
CA ILE A 67 -16.16 -5.89 -9.25
C ILE A 67 -15.97 -4.99 -8.02
N GLN A 68 -16.57 -5.35 -6.88
CA GLN A 68 -16.48 -4.60 -5.63
C GLN A 68 -16.19 -5.51 -4.45
N LEU A 69 -15.52 -4.92 -3.46
CA LEU A 69 -15.11 -5.57 -2.23
C LEU A 69 -15.66 -4.77 -1.06
N GLU A 70 -16.27 -5.45 -0.11
CA GLU A 70 -16.75 -4.85 1.12
C GLU A 70 -15.64 -4.87 2.17
N LEU A 71 -15.32 -3.70 2.71
CA LEU A 71 -14.32 -3.52 3.76
C LEU A 71 -15.03 -3.37 5.10
N ILE A 72 -15.06 -4.44 5.88
CA ILE A 72 -15.69 -4.47 7.20
C ILE A 72 -14.58 -4.39 8.25
N SER A 73 -14.54 -3.33 9.04
CA SER A 73 -13.59 -3.19 10.16
C SER A 73 -13.97 -4.14 11.30
N ALA A 74 -12.98 -4.70 11.99
CA ALA A 74 -13.23 -5.32 13.29
C ALA A 74 -13.63 -4.25 14.30
N GLU A 75 -14.49 -4.60 15.26
CA GLU A 75 -14.96 -3.68 16.30
C GLU A 75 -13.90 -3.43 17.37
N SER A 76 -13.06 -4.43 17.64
CA SER A 76 -12.15 -4.45 18.80
C SER A 76 -10.73 -3.97 18.49
N ASN A 77 -10.39 -3.77 17.23
CA ASN A 77 -9.02 -3.47 16.81
C ASN A 77 -8.96 -2.80 15.42
N LEU A 78 -7.75 -2.51 14.96
CA LEU A 78 -7.48 -1.84 13.68
C LEU A 78 -7.48 -2.80 12.47
N PHE A 79 -7.80 -4.08 12.65
CA PHE A 79 -7.81 -5.06 11.57
C PHE A 79 -9.14 -5.09 10.83
N ILE A 80 -9.13 -5.66 9.63
CA ILE A 80 -10.33 -5.94 8.86
C ILE A 80 -10.96 -7.23 9.42
N ALA A 81 -12.27 -7.22 9.67
CA ALA A 81 -13.03 -8.36 10.20
C ALA A 81 -13.06 -9.54 9.23
N LYS A 82 -13.12 -9.25 7.93
CA LYS A 82 -13.16 -10.25 6.87
C LYS A 82 -11.88 -10.21 6.03
N PRO A 83 -11.12 -11.32 5.94
CA PRO A 83 -9.95 -11.39 5.08
C PRO A 83 -10.29 -11.04 3.62
N LEU A 84 -9.43 -10.23 3.00
CA LEU A 84 -9.56 -9.86 1.60
C LEU A 84 -8.74 -10.83 0.75
N LEU A 85 -9.30 -11.24 -0.38
CA LEU A 85 -8.63 -12.12 -1.33
C LEU A 85 -8.38 -11.35 -2.63
N GLY A 86 -7.14 -11.38 -3.09
CA GLY A 86 -6.71 -10.83 -4.37
C GLY A 86 -5.87 -11.85 -5.14
N CYS A 87 -6.07 -11.91 -6.44
CA CYS A 87 -5.29 -12.74 -7.34
C CYS A 87 -4.20 -11.89 -7.99
N ALA A 88 -2.94 -12.22 -7.72
CA ALA A 88 -1.78 -11.54 -8.31
C ALA A 88 -1.28 -12.34 -9.52
N LYS A 89 -1.37 -11.73 -10.71
CA LYS A 89 -0.86 -12.32 -11.95
C LYS A 89 0.45 -11.62 -12.34
N PRO A 90 1.56 -12.35 -12.52
CA PRO A 90 2.81 -11.75 -12.98
C PRO A 90 2.63 -11.03 -14.32
N ILE A 91 3.16 -9.80 -14.43
CA ILE A 91 3.04 -8.99 -15.65
C ILE A 91 3.97 -9.51 -16.75
N LEU A 92 5.18 -9.96 -16.38
CA LEU A 92 6.18 -10.42 -17.34
C LEU A 92 5.96 -11.90 -17.72
N ALA A 93 6.51 -12.29 -18.88
CA ALA A 93 6.51 -13.69 -19.29
C ALA A 93 7.26 -14.56 -18.24
N PRO A 94 6.78 -15.79 -17.96
CA PRO A 94 7.41 -16.66 -16.95
C PRO A 94 8.90 -16.92 -17.16
N SER A 95 9.38 -16.87 -18.41
CA SER A 95 10.78 -17.05 -18.78
C SER A 95 11.72 -15.95 -18.30
N LEU A 96 11.20 -14.75 -18.02
CA LEU A 96 11.96 -13.59 -17.56
C LEU A 96 12.20 -13.61 -16.04
N TYR A 97 11.49 -14.46 -15.31
CA TYR A 97 11.70 -14.60 -13.87
C TYR A 97 12.83 -15.60 -13.58
N PRO A 98 13.70 -15.32 -12.59
CA PRO A 98 14.70 -16.28 -12.15
C PRO A 98 14.04 -17.59 -11.76
N LYS A 99 14.55 -18.71 -12.28
CA LYS A 99 14.07 -20.03 -11.89
C LYS A 99 14.45 -20.27 -10.43
N ILE A 100 13.46 -20.20 -9.55
CA ILE A 100 13.65 -20.55 -8.14
C ILE A 100 13.91 -22.04 -8.09
N GLN A 101 15.15 -22.43 -7.76
CA GLN A 101 15.45 -23.81 -7.42
C GLN A 101 14.88 -24.08 -6.03
N ILE A 102 13.68 -24.66 -5.98
CA ILE A 102 13.13 -25.19 -4.74
C ILE A 102 13.95 -26.44 -4.41
N LYS A 103 14.93 -26.30 -3.52
CA LYS A 103 15.56 -27.49 -2.91
C LYS A 103 14.50 -28.12 -2.01
N SER A 104 14.06 -29.33 -2.37
CA SER A 104 13.33 -30.18 -1.43
C SER A 104 14.22 -30.39 -0.23
N PHE A 105 13.70 -30.11 0.96
CA PHE A 105 14.25 -30.65 2.20
C PHE A 105 13.99 -32.15 2.25
#